data_AF-A0A8J6BJX1-F1
#
_entry.id   AF-A0A8J6BJX1-F1
#
_cell.length_a   1.000
_cell.length_b   1.000
_cell.length_c   1.000
_cell.angle_alpha   90.00
_cell.angle_beta   90.00
_cell.angle_gamma   90.00
#
_symmetry.space_group_name_H-M   'P 1'
#
loop_
_entity.id
_entity.type
_entity.pdbx_description
1 polymer ?
#
loop_
_entity_poly.entity_id
_entity_poly.type
_entity_poly.pdbx_seq_one_letter_code
_entity_poly.pdbx_strand_id
1 'polypeptide(L)'
;MATATKTIEEMLQRTHLVPEGTLIYLTESSEIYARVPGGWRKVQLGDLISLPADSPPPAISGHGYQPFPALSPGINFDYGTPNLHLVALNSPSAGDVQADLQCFTQARAVGLTSTYRAFLSSHLQDLHSIVRKADRSNLPIVNLKHLSYRIKS
;
A
#
# COMPACT_ATOMS: atom_id res chain seq x y z
N MET A 1 -7.63 0.89 16.11
CA MET A 1 -6.25 1.42 16.02
C MET A 1 -5.29 0.29 16.39
N ALA A 2 -4.15 0.16 15.73
CA ALA A 2 -3.14 -0.85 16.06
C ALA A 2 -1.75 -0.21 16.17
N THR A 3 -0.94 -0.66 17.13
CA THR A 3 0.45 -0.21 17.33
C THR A 3 1.36 -1.40 17.62
N ALA A 4 2.67 -1.19 17.64
CA ALA A 4 3.66 -2.24 17.92
C ALA A 4 4.64 -1.79 19.00
N THR A 5 5.01 -2.71 19.90
CA THR A 5 6.02 -2.52 20.95
C THR A 5 6.95 -3.74 20.96
N LYS A 6 8.13 -3.63 21.59
CA LYS A 6 9.07 -4.76 21.61
C LYS A 6 8.62 -5.87 22.55
N THR A 7 8.33 -5.48 23.80
CA THR A 7 8.07 -6.41 24.90
C THR A 7 6.76 -6.11 25.62
N ILE A 8 6.35 -7.04 26.48
CA ILE A 8 5.16 -6.89 27.32
C ILE A 8 5.34 -5.79 28.37
N GLU A 9 6.55 -5.56 28.88
CA GLU A 9 6.84 -4.50 29.85
C GLU A 9 6.60 -3.12 29.24
N GLU A 10 7.04 -2.90 28.00
CA GLU A 10 6.81 -1.64 27.29
C GLU A 10 5.31 -1.41 27.04
N MET A 11 4.58 -2.46 26.66
CA MET A 11 3.12 -2.43 26.53
C MET A 11 2.46 -2.04 27.85
N LEU A 12 2.87 -2.66 28.97
CA LEU A 12 2.31 -2.41 30.29
C LEU A 12 2.61 -0.98 30.77
N GLN A 13 3.82 -0.47 30.53
CA GLN A 13 4.20 0.91 30.86
C GLN A 13 3.32 1.95 30.14
N ARG A 14 2.81 1.66 28.95
CA ARG A 14 1.97 2.58 28.16
C ARG A 14 0.47 2.38 28.37
N THR A 15 0.04 1.44 29.21
CA THR A 15 -1.38 1.01 29.35
C THR A 15 -2.37 2.15 29.57
N HIS A 16 -2.00 3.14 30.38
CA HIS A 16 -2.85 4.27 30.74
C HIS A 16 -3.03 5.29 29.61
N LEU A 17 -2.14 5.28 28.62
CA LEU A 17 -2.20 6.16 27.45
C LEU A 17 -2.94 5.51 26.28
N VAL A 18 -3.25 4.21 26.38
CA VAL A 18 -3.83 3.45 25.27
C VAL A 18 -5.33 3.31 25.47
N PRO A 19 -6.16 3.82 24.53
CA PRO A 19 -7.60 3.70 24.61
C PRO A 19 -8.05 2.24 24.42
N GLU A 20 -9.16 1.88 25.06
CA GLU A 20 -9.82 0.58 24.89
C GLU A 20 -10.16 0.31 23.43
N GLY A 21 -10.05 -0.95 23.01
CA GLY A 21 -10.20 -1.37 21.61
C GLY A 21 -8.92 -1.25 20.77
N THR A 22 -7.81 -0.76 21.31
CA THR A 22 -6.51 -0.77 20.62
C THR A 22 -5.89 -2.17 20.62
N LEU A 23 -5.30 -2.56 19.50
CA LEU A 23 -4.48 -3.77 19.38
C LEU A 23 -2.99 -3.42 19.45
N ILE A 24 -2.20 -4.23 20.17
CA ILE A 24 -0.74 -4.09 20.22
C ILE A 24 -0.09 -5.40 19.77
N TYR A 25 0.83 -5.31 18.81
CA TYR A 25 1.68 -6.41 18.39
C TYR A 25 3.05 -6.34 19.09
N LEU A 26 3.46 -7.45 19.72
CA LEU A 26 4.78 -7.60 20.33
C LEU A 26 5.76 -8.14 19.29
N THR A 27 6.75 -7.35 18.91
CA THR A 27 7.65 -7.72 17.81
C THR A 27 8.64 -8.81 18.19
N GLU A 28 8.98 -8.97 19.47
CA GLU A 28 9.91 -10.02 19.91
C GLU A 28 9.25 -11.41 20.00
N SER A 29 8.01 -11.47 20.51
CA SER A 29 7.29 -12.74 20.71
C SER A 29 6.31 -13.08 19.59
N SER A 30 6.07 -12.16 18.66
CA SER A 30 5.02 -12.27 17.62
C SER A 30 3.62 -12.49 18.17
N GLU A 31 3.30 -11.87 19.31
CA GLU A 31 2.00 -11.97 19.97
C GLU A 31 1.15 -10.70 19.75
N ILE A 32 -0.17 -10.83 19.79
CA ILE A 32 -1.09 -9.68 19.75
C ILE A 32 -1.89 -9.61 21.06
N TYR A 33 -2.06 -8.41 21.58
CA TYR A 33 -2.89 -8.11 22.74
C TYR A 33 -3.94 -7.06 22.41
N ALA A 34 -5.16 -7.24 22.93
CA ALA A 34 -6.25 -6.29 22.82
C ALA A 34 -6.44 -5.54 24.15
N ARG A 35 -6.54 -4.20 24.09
CA ARG A 35 -6.92 -3.37 25.23
C ARG A 35 -8.41 -3.54 25.50
N VAL A 36 -8.76 -4.09 26.66
CA VAL A 36 -10.14 -4.36 27.11
C VAL A 36 -10.41 -3.66 28.44
N PRO A 37 -11.67 -3.45 28.85
CA PRO A 37 -11.95 -2.91 30.20
C PRO A 37 -11.16 -3.65 31.28
N GLY A 38 -10.41 -2.88 32.08
CA GLY A 38 -9.60 -3.41 33.18
C GLY A 38 -8.23 -4.02 32.80
N GLY A 39 -7.84 -4.09 31.53
CA GLY A 39 -6.47 -4.49 31.17
C GLY A 39 -6.25 -4.92 29.72
N TRP A 40 -5.51 -6.03 29.57
CA TRP A 40 -5.06 -6.58 28.30
C TRP A 40 -5.50 -8.04 28.16
N ARG A 41 -5.93 -8.41 26.96
CA ARG A 41 -6.26 -9.79 26.62
C ARG A 41 -5.38 -10.25 25.46
N LYS A 42 -4.66 -11.35 25.65
CA LYS A 42 -3.88 -11.98 24.58
C LYS A 42 -4.82 -12.55 23.51
N VAL A 43 -4.51 -12.27 22.25
CA VAL A 43 -5.21 -12.79 21.08
C VAL A 43 -4.45 -14.02 20.59
N GLN A 44 -5.15 -15.14 20.43
CA GLN A 44 -4.57 -16.35 19.88
C GLN A 44 -4.48 -16.21 18.36
N LEU A 45 -3.25 -16.23 17.84
CA LEU A 45 -2.98 -16.22 16.41
C LEU A 45 -2.97 -17.66 15.88
N GLY A 46 -3.47 -17.83 14.66
CA GLY A 46 -3.35 -19.09 13.92
C GLY A 46 -1.98 -19.24 13.27
N ASP A 47 -1.88 -20.16 12.33
CA ASP A 47 -0.63 -20.43 11.62
C ASP A 47 -0.14 -19.21 10.82
N LEU A 48 1.18 -19.03 10.81
CA LEU A 48 1.84 -17.99 10.02
C LEU A 48 1.78 -18.35 8.53
N ILE A 49 1.09 -17.51 7.75
CA ILE A 49 1.16 -17.58 6.29
C ILE A 49 2.53 -17.03 5.86
N SER A 50 3.42 -17.93 5.44
CA SER A 50 4.76 -17.55 4.97
C SER A 50 4.66 -16.70 3.71
N LEU A 51 5.35 -15.57 3.69
CA LEU A 51 5.49 -14.77 2.47
C LEU A 51 6.33 -15.55 1.45
N PRO A 52 6.00 -15.48 0.15
CA PRO A 52 6.84 -16.08 -0.88
C PRO A 52 8.24 -15.46 -0.81
N ALA A 53 9.26 -16.32 -0.73
CA ALA A 53 10.67 -15.95 -0.58
C ALA A 53 11.25 -15.12 -1.75
N ASP A 54 10.47 -14.88 -2.80
CA ASP A 54 10.83 -14.11 -3.98
C ASP A 54 10.38 -12.64 -3.92
N SER A 55 10.04 -12.17 -2.72
CA SER A 55 9.89 -10.73 -2.50
C SER A 55 11.30 -10.15 -2.38
N PRO A 56 11.76 -9.29 -3.32
CA PRO A 56 13.05 -8.63 -3.16
C PRO A 56 13.08 -7.92 -1.80
N PRO A 57 14.22 -7.94 -1.07
CA PRO A 57 14.29 -7.34 0.26
C PRO A 57 13.78 -5.90 0.19
N PRO A 58 13.08 -5.40 1.23
CA PRO A 58 12.71 -4.00 1.29
C PRO A 58 14.01 -3.21 1.07
N ALA A 59 14.04 -2.39 0.02
CA ALA A 59 15.18 -1.54 -0.23
C ALA A 59 15.37 -0.67 1.01
N ILE A 60 16.32 -1.06 1.86
CA ILE A 60 16.90 -0.17 2.85
C ILE A 60 17.60 0.87 1.98
N SER A 61 16.89 1.97 1.69
CA SER A 61 17.41 3.11 0.94
C SER A 61 18.45 3.83 1.80
N GLY A 62 19.61 3.19 1.94
CA GLY A 62 20.87 3.88 2.13
C GLY A 62 21.13 4.67 0.86
N HIS A 63 20.95 5.98 0.98
CA HIS A 63 21.51 7.05 0.15
C HIS A 63 21.98 6.66 -1.25
N GLY A 64 21.11 6.94 -2.21
CA GLY A 64 21.46 7.08 -3.60
C GLY A 64 20.22 7.55 -4.33
N TYR A 65 20.10 8.87 -4.53
CA TYR A 65 19.22 9.40 -5.55
C TYR A 65 19.67 8.76 -6.87
N GLN A 66 19.03 7.66 -7.29
CA GLN A 66 18.90 7.41 -8.71
C GLN A 66 17.80 8.36 -9.18
N PRO A 67 18.10 9.46 -9.88
CA PRO A 67 17.10 10.06 -10.72
C PRO A 67 16.57 8.94 -11.62
N PHE A 68 15.25 8.80 -11.65
CA PHE A 68 14.57 8.07 -12.72
C PHE A 68 15.31 8.37 -14.02
N PRO A 69 15.74 7.36 -14.81
CA PRO A 69 16.29 7.65 -16.12
C PRO A 69 15.26 8.53 -16.82
N ALA A 70 15.69 9.75 -17.17
CA ALA A 70 14.84 10.74 -17.80
C ALA A 70 14.06 10.03 -18.90
N LEU A 71 12.74 9.94 -18.71
CA LEU A 71 11.83 9.40 -19.70
C LEU A 71 12.10 10.20 -20.96
N SER A 72 12.64 9.52 -21.97
CA SER A 72 12.96 10.13 -23.25
C SER A 72 11.71 10.83 -23.77
N PRO A 73 11.83 12.03 -24.39
CA PRO A 73 10.69 12.71 -24.99
C PRO A 73 10.27 11.92 -26.22
N GLY A 74 9.39 10.96 -26.02
CA GLY A 74 9.02 9.98 -27.03
C GLY A 74 8.20 8.82 -26.48
N ILE A 75 7.36 9.05 -25.47
CA ILE A 75 6.25 8.13 -25.25
C ILE A 75 5.24 8.45 -26.34
N ASN A 76 5.39 7.81 -27.50
CA ASN A 76 4.33 7.75 -28.49
C ASN A 76 3.15 7.05 -27.81
N PHE A 77 2.24 7.84 -27.26
CA PHE A 77 0.91 7.38 -26.91
C PHE A 77 0.28 6.96 -28.23
N ASP A 78 0.40 5.68 -28.54
CA ASP A 78 -0.29 5.05 -29.65
C ASP A 78 -1.78 5.35 -29.46
N TYR A 79 -2.34 6.19 -30.34
CA TYR A 79 -3.73 6.64 -30.33
C TYR A 79 -4.70 5.51 -30.73
N GLY A 80 -4.38 4.26 -30.37
CA GLY A 80 -5.06 3.07 -30.87
C GLY A 80 -6.04 2.44 -29.90
N THR A 81 -5.74 2.40 -28.59
CA THR A 81 -6.60 1.70 -27.61
C THR A 81 -6.57 2.35 -26.23
N PRO A 82 -7.74 2.62 -25.61
CA PRO A 82 -7.80 3.11 -24.23
C PRO A 82 -7.39 1.99 -23.26
N ASN A 83 -6.49 2.29 -22.33
CA ASN A 83 -5.93 1.34 -21.37
C ASN A 83 -5.97 1.91 -19.94
N LEU A 84 -5.91 1.03 -18.93
CA LEU A 84 -5.78 1.40 -17.52
C LEU A 84 -4.32 1.22 -17.09
N HIS A 85 -3.65 2.30 -16.70
CA HIS A 85 -2.27 2.22 -16.22
C HIS A 85 -2.23 1.93 -14.71
N LEU A 86 -1.56 0.85 -14.33
CA LEU A 86 -1.23 0.52 -12.94
C LEU A 86 0.25 0.83 -12.68
N VAL A 87 0.49 1.73 -11.72
CA VAL A 87 1.82 2.30 -11.45
C VAL A 87 2.01 2.43 -9.95
N ALA A 88 3.19 2.06 -9.46
CA ALA A 88 3.54 2.24 -8.06
C ALA A 88 3.97 3.69 -7.78
N LEU A 89 3.78 4.15 -6.54
CA LEU A 89 4.43 5.36 -6.07
C LEU A 89 5.95 5.15 -6.02
N ASN A 90 6.69 6.25 -6.16
CA ASN A 90 8.15 6.27 -6.18
C ASN A 90 8.78 5.84 -4.84
N SER A 91 8.02 5.87 -3.75
CA SER A 91 8.48 5.54 -2.41
C SER A 91 7.42 4.76 -1.63
N PRO A 92 7.80 3.78 -0.79
CA PRO A 92 6.87 3.14 0.12
C PRO A 92 6.27 4.18 1.08
N SER A 93 5.02 3.96 1.47
CA SER A 93 4.31 4.83 2.42
C SER A 93 3.80 4.00 3.59
N ALA A 94 3.92 4.54 4.80
CA ALA A 94 3.24 3.99 5.97
C ALA A 94 1.71 4.26 5.90
N GLY A 95 0.94 3.67 6.82
CA GLY A 95 -0.46 4.04 6.99
C GLY A 95 -0.64 5.51 7.36
N ASP A 96 -1.86 6.04 7.18
CA ASP A 96 -2.17 7.49 7.29
C ASP A 96 -1.47 8.35 6.23
N VAL A 97 -1.65 7.97 4.97
CA VAL A 97 -1.12 8.69 3.81
C VAL A 97 -2.26 9.27 2.97
N GLN A 98 -2.08 10.50 2.50
CA GLN A 98 -2.97 11.10 1.50
C GLN A 98 -2.68 10.51 0.10
N ALA A 99 -3.01 9.23 -0.07
CA ALA A 99 -2.56 8.40 -1.18
C ALA A 99 -3.00 8.95 -2.56
N ASP A 100 -4.25 9.41 -2.69
CA ASP A 100 -4.76 9.99 -3.94
C ASP A 100 -3.98 11.26 -4.34
N LEU A 101 -3.63 12.12 -3.36
CA LEU A 101 -2.84 13.32 -3.62
C LEU A 101 -1.43 12.96 -4.08
N GLN A 102 -0.80 11.94 -3.49
CA GLN A 102 0.53 11.49 -3.91
C GLN A 102 0.51 10.92 -5.33
N CYS A 103 -0.49 10.10 -5.66
CA CYS A 103 -0.66 9.57 -7.02
C CYS A 103 -0.78 10.71 -8.04
N PHE A 104 -1.63 11.71 -7.74
CA PHE A 104 -1.80 12.88 -8.61
C PHE A 104 -0.50 13.67 -8.77
N THR A 105 0.18 13.97 -7.66
CA THR A 105 1.40 14.80 -7.67
C THR A 105 2.52 14.12 -8.44
N GLN A 106 2.76 12.82 -8.20
CA GLN A 106 3.82 12.08 -8.89
C GLN A 106 3.50 11.89 -10.38
N ALA A 107 2.25 11.58 -10.72
CA ALA A 107 1.85 11.45 -12.12
C ALA A 107 2.08 12.75 -12.90
N ARG A 108 1.70 13.89 -12.32
CA ARG A 108 1.92 15.21 -12.95
C ARG A 108 3.40 15.57 -13.07
N ALA A 109 4.22 15.22 -12.08
CA ALA A 109 5.66 15.48 -12.09
C ALA A 109 6.39 14.79 -13.26
N VAL A 110 5.85 13.68 -13.79
CA VAL A 110 6.39 12.97 -14.96
C VAL A 110 5.57 13.16 -16.23
N GLY A 111 4.67 14.16 -16.26
CA GLY A 111 3.91 14.53 -17.45
C GLY A 111 2.76 13.59 -17.82
N LEU A 112 2.34 12.70 -16.92
CA LEU A 112 1.18 11.85 -17.16
C LEU A 112 -0.10 12.69 -17.08
N THR A 113 -0.91 12.60 -18.14
CA THR A 113 -2.09 13.47 -18.30
C THR A 113 -3.38 12.88 -17.72
N SER A 114 -3.46 11.54 -17.64
CA SER A 114 -4.61 10.79 -17.12
C SER A 114 -4.85 11.02 -15.61
N THR A 115 -6.00 10.55 -15.12
CA THR A 115 -6.37 10.63 -13.71
C THR A 115 -5.82 9.43 -12.95
N TYR A 116 -4.77 9.64 -12.18
CA TYR A 116 -4.20 8.63 -11.29
C TYR A 116 -4.82 8.71 -9.91
N ARG A 117 -5.25 7.56 -9.39
CA ARG A 117 -5.84 7.40 -8.05
C ARG A 117 -5.17 6.24 -7.32
N ALA A 118 -5.21 6.28 -6.00
CA ALA A 118 -4.67 5.24 -5.14
C ALA A 118 -5.44 3.92 -5.32
N PHE A 119 -4.70 2.83 -5.49
CA PHE A 119 -5.24 1.48 -5.60
C PHE A 119 -5.41 0.85 -4.21
N LEU A 120 -6.32 1.41 -3.40
CA LEU A 120 -6.56 1.00 -2.02
C LEU A 120 -8.06 1.05 -1.71
N SER A 121 -8.53 0.16 -0.83
CA SER A 121 -9.85 0.32 -0.22
C SER A 121 -9.78 1.33 0.92
N SER A 122 -10.87 2.07 1.14
CA SER A 122 -11.07 2.99 2.26
C SER A 122 -12.44 2.75 2.90
N HIS A 123 -12.71 3.45 4.01
CA HIS A 123 -13.98 3.32 4.73
C HIS A 123 -15.21 3.59 3.86
N LEU A 124 -15.09 4.49 2.87
CA LEU A 124 -16.20 4.90 2.01
C LEU A 124 -16.05 4.40 0.56
N GLN A 125 -14.98 3.69 0.23
CA GLN A 125 -14.70 3.27 -1.14
C GLN A 125 -14.02 1.90 -1.21
N ASP A 126 -14.68 0.93 -1.82
CA ASP A 126 -14.10 -0.36 -2.18
C ASP A 126 -13.15 -0.21 -3.37
N LEU A 127 -12.04 -0.95 -3.35
CA LEU A 127 -11.09 -1.11 -4.46
C LEU A 127 -11.79 -1.32 -5.81
N HIS A 128 -12.85 -2.16 -5.85
CA HIS A 128 -13.55 -2.47 -7.10
C HIS A 128 -14.27 -1.25 -7.70
N SER A 129 -14.54 -0.22 -6.90
CA SER A 129 -15.24 1.00 -7.32
C SER A 129 -14.33 2.10 -7.88
N ILE A 130 -13.01 1.96 -7.77
CA ILE A 130 -12.03 2.97 -8.23
C ILE A 130 -12.12 3.18 -9.74
N VAL A 131 -12.28 2.08 -10.49
CA VAL A 131 -12.44 2.09 -11.94
C VAL A 131 -13.92 2.21 -12.29
N ARG A 132 -14.26 3.06 -13.26
CA ARG A 132 -15.65 3.22 -13.73
C ARG A 132 -16.17 1.89 -14.25
N LYS A 133 -17.44 1.59 -13.97
CA LYS A 133 -18.05 0.30 -14.32
C LYS A 133 -17.90 -0.07 -15.81
N ALA A 134 -18.03 0.92 -16.71
CA ALA A 134 -17.92 0.71 -18.16
C ALA A 134 -16.50 0.31 -18.64
N ASP A 135 -15.48 0.64 -17.84
CA ASP A 135 -14.08 0.48 -18.23
C ASP A 135 -13.49 -0.85 -17.74
N ARG A 136 -14.11 -1.48 -16.71
CA ARG A 136 -13.57 -2.66 -16.01
C ARG A 136 -13.40 -3.89 -16.89
N SER A 137 -14.30 -4.11 -17.84
CA SER A 137 -14.29 -5.29 -18.71
C SER A 137 -13.61 -5.06 -20.05
N ASN A 138 -13.41 -3.80 -20.43
CA ASN A 138 -13.10 -3.41 -21.81
C ASN A 138 -11.70 -2.81 -21.95
N LEU A 139 -11.11 -2.29 -20.86
CA LEU A 139 -9.79 -1.68 -20.89
C LEU A 139 -8.74 -2.63 -20.29
N PRO A 140 -7.65 -2.95 -21.02
CA PRO A 140 -6.58 -3.75 -20.47
C PRO A 140 -5.82 -2.97 -19.40
N ILE A 141 -5.38 -3.66 -18.35
CA ILE A 141 -4.49 -3.10 -17.34
C ILE A 141 -3.05 -3.24 -17.82
N VAL A 142 -2.32 -2.13 -17.88
CA VAL A 142 -0.95 -2.06 -18.37
C VAL A 142 -0.04 -1.33 -17.38
N ASN A 143 1.28 -1.52 -17.48
CA ASN A 143 2.25 -0.67 -16.78
C ASN A 143 2.66 0.57 -17.61
N LEU A 144 3.60 1.37 -17.12
CA LEU A 144 4.16 2.54 -17.84
C LEU A 144 4.88 2.18 -19.15
N LYS A 145 5.29 0.91 -19.32
CA LYS A 145 5.93 0.40 -20.54
C LYS A 145 4.94 -0.28 -21.49
N HIS A 146 3.63 -0.08 -21.28
CA HIS A 146 2.54 -0.69 -22.07
C HIS A 146 2.51 -2.23 -22.05
N LEU A 147 3.16 -2.86 -21.06
CA LEU A 147 3.03 -4.31 -20.86
C LEU A 147 1.71 -4.61 -20.15
N SER A 148 0.91 -5.51 -20.70
CA SER A 148 -0.40 -5.86 -20.15
C SER A 148 -0.31 -6.96 -19.09
N TYR A 149 -1.14 -6.81 -18.05
CA TYR A 149 -1.35 -7.84 -17.04
C TYR A 149 -2.62 -8.61 -17.39
N ARG A 150 -2.49 -9.91 -17.69
CA ARG A 150 -3.64 -10.80 -17.85
C ARG A 150 -3.83 -11.58 -16.55
N ILE A 151 -4.72 -11.12 -15.68
CA ILE A 151 -5.16 -11.90 -14.51
C ILE A 151 -6.08 -12.99 -15.08
N LYS A 152 -5.59 -14.24 -15.14
CA LYS A 152 -6.44 -15.39 -15.46
C LYS A 152 -7.32 -15.65 -14.24
N SER A 153 -8.62 -15.44 -14.40
CA SER A 153 -9.65 -15.95 -13.48
C SER A 153 -9.76 -17.46 -13.60
#